data_AF-A0A7C4TR90-F1
#
_entry.id   AF-A0A7C4TR90-F1
#
_cell.length_a   1.000
_cell.length_b   1.000
_cell.length_c   1.000
_cell.angle_alpha   90.00
_cell.angle_beta   90.00
_cell.angle_gamma   90.00
#
_symmetry.space_group_name_H-M   'P 1'
#
loop_
_entity.id
_entity.type
_entity.pdbx_description
1 polymer ?
#
loop_
_entity_poly.entity_id
_entity_poly.type
_entity_poly.pdbx_seq_one_letter_code
_entity_poly.pdbx_strand_id
1 'polypeptide(L)' 'MSVDTSNGHPAMDYAEHERTFRWFVRGTAYAIALVAIVLILMATFLT' A
#
# COMPACT_ATOMS: atom_id res chain seq x y z
N MET A 1 8.89 2.59 7.16
CA MET A 1 10.06 2.34 6.28
C MET A 1 10.66 3.69 5.97
N SER A 2 11.87 3.99 6.44
CA SER A 2 12.68 5.08 5.89
C SER A 2 13.57 4.47 4.81
N VAL A 3 13.35 4.84 3.55
CA VAL A 3 14.27 4.46 2.47
C VAL A 3 15.48 5.38 2.57
N ASP A 4 16.70 4.83 2.52
CA ASP A 4 17.90 5.67 2.47
C ASP A 4 18.03 6.27 1.08
N THR A 5 17.91 7.60 1.00
CA THR A 5 17.95 8.36 -0.24
C THR A 5 19.29 9.10 -0.42
N SER A 6 20.29 8.82 0.42
CA SER A 6 21.59 9.51 0.44
C SER A 6 22.39 9.36 -0.87
N ASN A 7 22.19 8.27 -1.61
CA ASN A 7 22.82 8.01 -2.91
C ASN A 7 21.89 8.34 -4.11
N GLY A 8 20.86 9.15 -3.86
CA GLY A 8 19.85 9.52 -4.83
C GLY A 8 20.27 10.60 -5.82
N HIS A 9 19.54 10.73 -6.94
CA HIS A 9 19.78 11.81 -7.88
C HIS A 9 19.33 13.14 -7.25
N PRO A 10 20.19 14.19 -7.15
CA PRO A 10 19.90 15.39 -6.37
C PRO A 10 18.71 16.22 -6.87
N ALA A 11 18.31 16.04 -8.13
CA ALA A 11 17.12 16.65 -8.72
C ALA A 11 15.79 15.93 -8.39
N MET A 12 15.82 14.80 -7.68
CA MET A 12 14.65 13.97 -7.42
C MET A 12 14.01 14.33 -6.07
N ASP A 13 12.71 14.63 -6.08
CA ASP A 13 11.95 14.89 -4.86
C ASP A 13 11.57 13.58 -4.16
N TYR A 14 12.46 13.11 -3.29
CA TYR A 14 12.25 11.90 -2.50
C TYR A 14 11.12 12.02 -1.48
N ALA A 15 10.81 13.23 -1.00
CA ALA A 15 9.76 13.43 0.00
C ALA A 15 8.38 13.12 -0.59
N GLU A 16 8.14 13.56 -1.84
CA GLU A 16 6.89 13.26 -2.53
C GLU A 16 6.75 11.77 -2.89
N HIS A 17 7.84 11.12 -3.28
CA HIS A 17 7.87 9.68 -3.56
C HIS A 17 7.52 8.87 -2.32
N GLU A 18 8.14 9.17 -1.19
CA GLU A 18 7.85 8.46 0.06
C GLU A 18 6.40 8.70 0.50
N ARG A 19 5.90 9.93 0.38
CA ARG A 19 4.51 10.26 0.70
C ARG A 19 3.53 9.42 -0.10
N THR A 20 3.69 9.38 -1.42
CA THR A 20 2.82 8.61 -2.32
C THR A 20 2.93 7.12 -2.05
N PHE A 21 4.15 6.60 -1.88
CA PHE A 21 4.38 5.18 -1.61
C PHE A 21 3.73 4.72 -0.29
N ARG A 22 3.83 5.52 0.78
CA ARG A 22 3.15 5.21 2.04
C ARG A 22 1.63 5.12 1.88
N TRP A 23 1.03 6.02 1.12
CA TRP A 23 -0.42 5.98 0.86
C TRP A 23 -0.81 4.79 -0.01
N PHE A 24 -0.01 4.48 -1.04
CA PHE A 24 -0.19 3.30 -1.86
C PHE A 24 -0.20 2.02 -1.00
N VAL A 25 0.85 1.80 -0.18
CA VAL A 25 0.95 0.62 0.69
C VAL A 25 -0.23 0.50 1.65
N ARG A 26 -0.65 1.61 2.28
CA ARG A 26 -1.84 1.63 3.15
C ARG A 26 -3.11 1.28 2.38
N GLY A 27 -3.31 1.87 1.20
CA GLY A 27 -4.44 1.58 0.33
C GLY A 27 -4.49 0.11 -0.11
N THR A 28 -3.34 -0.45 -0.50
CA THR A 28 -3.22 -1.87 -0.87
C THR A 28 -3.58 -2.78 0.31
N ALA A 29 -3.14 -2.46 1.53
CA ALA A 29 -3.51 -3.24 2.72
C ALA A 29 -5.02 -3.24 2.97
N TYR A 30 -5.68 -2.09 2.85
CA TYR A 30 -7.14 -2.01 2.96
C TYR A 30 -7.85 -2.78 1.85
N ALA A 31 -7.37 -2.70 0.61
CA ALA A 31 -7.93 -3.43 -0.53
C ALA A 31 -7.83 -4.95 -0.32
N ILE A 32 -6.68 -5.45 0.13
CA ILE A 32 -6.49 -6.87 0.45
C ILE A 32 -7.45 -7.30 1.57
N ALA A 33 -7.56 -6.52 2.64
CA ALA A 33 -8.48 -6.82 3.74
C ALA A 33 -9.95 -6.87 3.25
N LEU A 34 -10.36 -5.94 2.38
CA LEU A 34 -11.70 -5.93 1.79
C LEU A 34 -11.94 -7.19 0.95
N VAL A 35 -11.00 -7.58 0.09
CA VAL A 35 -11.10 -8.80 -0.72
C VAL A 35 -11.23 -10.03 0.19
N ALA A 36 -10.41 -10.13 1.24
CA ALA A 36 -10.49 -11.23 2.19
C ALA A 36 -11.87 -11.31 2.88
N ILE A 37 -12.42 -10.16 3.30
CA ILE A 37 -13.77 -10.10 3.89
C ILE A 37 -14.82 -10.58 2.89
N VAL A 38 -14.76 -10.13 1.63
CA VAL A 38 -15.71 -10.58 0.59
C VAL A 38 -15.63 -12.09 0.41
N LEU A 39 -14.43 -12.66 0.33
CA LEU A 39 -14.24 -14.10 0.20
C LEU A 39 -14.81 -14.88 1.41
N ILE A 40 -14.61 -14.36 2.62
CA ILE A 40 -15.19 -14.97 3.84
C ILE A 40 -16.72 -14.93 3.78
N LEU A 41 -17.32 -13.79 3.43
CA LEU A 41 -18.77 -13.66 3.31
C LEU A 41 -19.33 -14.60 2.23
N MET A 42 -18.66 -14.72 1.09
CA MET A 42 -19.06 -15.67 0.06
C MET A 42 -19.03 -17.12 0.59
N ALA A 43 -17.97 -17.48 1.33
CA ALA A 43 -17.83 -18.79 1.94
C ALA A 43 -18.80 -19.07 3.11
N THR A 44 -19.52 -18.07 3.62
CA THR A 44 -20.56 -18.27 4.65
C THR A 44 -21.98 -18.20 4.11
N PHE A 45 -22.21 -17.44 3.02
CA PHE A 45 -23.55 -17.15 2.51
C PHE A 45 -23.89 -17.82 1.17
N LEU A 46 -22.89 -18.26 0.38
CA LEU A 46 -23.10 -18.88 -0.94
C LEU A 46 -22.73 -20.39 -0.97
N THR A 47 -22.46 -20.96 0.19
CA THR A 47 -22.20 -22.37 0.46
C THR A 47 -23.41 -23.02 1.09
#